data_AF-A0A502ZLB8-F1
#
_entry.id   AF-A0A502ZLB8-F1
#
_cell.length_a   1.000
_cell.length_b   1.000
_cell.length_c   1.000
_cell.angle_alpha   90.00
_cell.angle_beta   90.00
_cell.angle_gamma   90.00
#
_symmetry.space_group_name_H-M   'P 1'
#
loop_
_entity.id
_entity.type
_entity.pdbx_description
1 polymer ?
#
loop_
_entity_poly.entity_id
_entity_poly.type
_entity_poly.pdbx_seq_one_letter_code
_entity_poly.pdbx_strand_id
1 'polypeptide(L)'
;MTVRLRAHHLLCLLTYVGKGYSPAFTANYDKVVKRLGEGEGVVIVSGPDDICAPLLGEPEPHCLRQSAAERDGLAARDISELLGRPIEDGDRFVLDASSLAGMRKAFAAGLTRQACSGCEWSGLCDTVAAGGFSDTRL
;
A
#
# COMPACT_ATOMS: atom_id res chain seq x y z
N MET A 1 17.30 0.02 -9.11
CA MET A 1 16.32 -1.04 -8.81
C MET A 1 14.98 -0.37 -8.51
N THR A 2 13.87 -1.10 -8.53
CA THR A 2 12.52 -0.54 -8.32
C THR A 2 11.72 -1.49 -7.44
N VAL A 3 10.98 -0.96 -6.46
CA VAL A 3 10.04 -1.74 -5.65
C VAL A 3 8.78 -2.01 -6.46
N ARG A 4 8.37 -3.27 -6.53
CA ARG A 4 7.10 -3.66 -7.17
C ARG A 4 5.97 -3.52 -6.16
N LEU A 5 4.93 -2.76 -6.48
CA LEU A 5 3.77 -2.58 -5.61
C LEU A 5 2.46 -2.78 -6.37
N ARG A 6 1.50 -3.42 -5.71
CA ARG A 6 0.10 -3.39 -6.10
C ARG A 6 -0.52 -2.06 -5.73
N ALA A 7 -1.55 -1.66 -6.47
CA ALA A 7 -2.24 -0.40 -6.25
C ALA A 7 -2.79 -0.26 -4.82
N HIS A 8 -3.39 -1.32 -4.24
CA HIS A 8 -3.89 -1.19 -2.86
C HIS A 8 -2.78 -1.11 -1.81
N HIS A 9 -1.61 -1.70 -2.06
CA HIS A 9 -0.48 -1.58 -1.14
C HIS A 9 0.12 -0.17 -1.11
N LEU A 10 -0.12 0.66 -2.14
CA LEU A 10 0.14 2.10 -2.06
C LEU A 10 -0.62 2.77 -0.91
N LEU A 11 -1.82 2.29 -0.58
CA LEU A 11 -2.61 2.80 0.53
C LEU A 11 -2.14 2.18 1.86
N CYS A 12 -1.85 0.87 1.86
CA CYS A 12 -1.35 0.18 3.06
C CYS A 12 -0.06 0.80 3.58
N LEU A 13 0.87 1.20 2.70
CA LEU A 13 2.16 1.77 3.12
C LEU A 13 2.00 3.09 3.88
N LEU A 14 0.96 3.87 3.56
CA LEU A 14 0.70 5.17 4.19
C LEU A 14 0.48 5.02 5.69
N THR A 15 0.01 3.84 6.14
CA THR A 15 -0.40 3.54 7.52
C THR A 15 0.41 2.40 8.14
N TYR A 16 1.49 1.96 7.50
CA TYR A 16 2.25 0.81 8.01
C TYR A 16 3.05 1.17 9.26
N VAL A 17 2.76 0.46 10.35
CA VAL A 17 3.36 0.66 11.69
C VAL A 17 4.14 -0.55 12.21
N GLY A 18 4.50 -1.50 11.34
CA GLY A 18 5.19 -2.73 11.77
C GLY A 18 4.27 -3.85 12.22
N LYS A 19 3.06 -3.92 11.66
CA LYS A 19 2.08 -4.99 11.92
C LYS A 19 1.66 -5.62 10.59
N GLY A 20 1.38 -6.91 10.62
CA GLY A 20 0.89 -7.65 9.46
C GLY A 20 0.64 -9.12 9.78
N TYR A 21 0.45 -9.93 8.74
CA TYR A 21 -0.05 -11.30 8.84
C TYR A 21 0.88 -12.26 9.59
N SER A 22 2.19 -12.03 9.52
CA SER A 22 3.18 -12.90 10.15
C SER A 22 4.49 -12.15 10.44
N PRO A 23 5.38 -12.70 11.27
CA PRO A 23 6.72 -12.14 11.47
C PRO A 23 7.51 -12.02 10.16
N ALA A 24 7.41 -13.00 9.26
CA ALA A 24 8.08 -12.97 7.97
C ALA A 24 7.53 -11.87 7.05
N PHE A 25 6.20 -11.70 7.02
CA PHE A 25 5.55 -10.60 6.30
C PHE A 25 6.00 -9.24 6.82
N THR A 26 6.00 -9.05 8.14
CA THR A 26 6.37 -7.79 8.79
C THR A 26 7.84 -7.45 8.54
N ALA A 27 8.74 -8.42 8.71
CA ALA A 27 10.17 -8.23 8.45
C ALA A 27 10.46 -7.93 6.97
N ASN A 28 9.64 -8.44 6.05
CA ASN A 28 9.74 -8.11 4.63
C ASN A 28 9.23 -6.69 4.34
N TYR A 29 8.07 -6.33 4.89
CA TYR A 29 7.49 -5.00 4.70
C TYR A 29 8.41 -3.91 5.28
N ASP A 30 9.08 -4.17 6.41
CA ASP A 30 10.13 -3.29 6.95
C ASP A 30 11.27 -3.01 5.96
N LYS A 31 11.70 -4.01 5.20
CA LYS A 31 12.71 -3.83 4.14
C LYS A 31 12.17 -2.99 2.99
N VAL A 32 10.92 -3.22 2.60
CA VAL A 32 10.27 -2.46 1.52
C VAL A 32 10.15 -0.98 1.89
N VAL A 33 9.64 -0.66 3.09
CA VAL A 33 9.54 0.75 3.51
C VAL A 33 10.91 1.41 3.68
N LYS A 34 11.93 0.68 4.15
CA LYS A 34 13.31 1.20 4.20
C LYS A 34 13.81 1.59 2.81
N ARG A 35 13.64 0.72 1.82
CA ARG A 35 14.05 0.99 0.42
C ARG A 35 13.33 2.22 -0.16
N LEU A 36 12.01 2.32 0.06
CA LEU A 36 11.22 3.47 -0.38
C LEU A 36 11.64 4.76 0.32
N GLY A 37 11.92 4.71 1.63
CA GLY A 37 12.41 5.85 2.41
C GLY A 37 13.81 6.32 1.99
N GLU A 38 14.62 5.43 1.42
CA GLU A 38 15.91 5.74 0.79
C GLU A 38 15.77 6.30 -0.64
N GLY A 39 14.54 6.48 -1.13
CA GLY A 39 14.23 7.06 -2.44
C GLY A 39 14.16 6.06 -3.58
N GLU A 40 14.10 4.75 -3.30
CA GLU A 40 13.89 3.76 -4.36
C GLU A 40 12.50 3.95 -4.99
N GLY A 41 12.45 3.97 -6.33
CA GLY A 41 11.19 4.16 -7.06
C GLY A 41 10.24 2.96 -6.94
N VAL A 42 8.99 3.21 -7.27
CA VAL A 42 7.90 2.22 -7.35
C VAL A 42 7.61 1.89 -8.82
N VAL A 43 7.25 0.63 -9.08
CA VAL A 43 6.55 0.20 -10.28
C VAL A 43 5.25 -0.49 -9.89
N ILE A 44 4.15 -0.10 -10.52
CA ILE A 44 2.85 -0.72 -10.30
C ILE A 44 2.79 -2.06 -11.00
N VAL A 45 2.32 -3.08 -10.29
CA VAL A 45 2.18 -4.43 -10.83
C VAL A 45 0.82 -5.03 -10.50
N SER A 46 0.37 -5.87 -11.41
CA SER A 46 -0.77 -6.76 -11.25
C SER A 46 -0.32 -8.06 -10.58
N GLY A 47 -1.11 -8.55 -9.62
CA GLY A 47 -0.79 -9.78 -8.88
C GLY A 47 0.24 -9.56 -7.77
N PRO A 48 0.85 -10.63 -7.23
CA PRO A 48 1.76 -10.53 -6.09
C PRO A 48 2.93 -9.57 -6.30
N ASP A 49 3.33 -8.90 -5.22
CA ASP A 49 4.34 -7.85 -5.23
C ASP A 49 5.35 -8.00 -4.09
N ASP A 50 6.23 -7.01 -3.96
CA ASP A 50 7.34 -7.06 -3.01
C ASP A 50 6.87 -7.05 -1.54
N ILE A 51 5.64 -6.63 -1.23
CA ILE A 51 5.11 -6.65 0.14
C ILE A 51 4.55 -8.02 0.49
N CYS A 52 3.72 -8.59 -0.39
CA CYS A 52 3.05 -9.87 -0.11
C CYS A 52 3.84 -11.12 -0.49
N ALA A 53 5.03 -10.97 -1.08
CA ALA A 53 5.89 -12.10 -1.49
C ALA A 53 6.06 -13.20 -0.42
N PRO A 54 6.23 -12.91 0.90
CA PRO A 54 6.37 -13.97 1.91
C PRO A 54 5.15 -14.89 2.06
N LEU A 55 3.97 -14.47 1.60
CA LEU A 55 2.72 -15.22 1.76
C LEU A 55 2.50 -16.23 0.64
N LEU A 56 3.31 -16.19 -0.42
CA LEU A 56 3.14 -17.07 -1.58
C LEU A 56 3.42 -18.55 -1.29
N GLY A 57 4.08 -18.85 -0.17
CA GLY A 57 4.28 -20.22 0.30
C GLY A 57 3.14 -20.78 1.15
N GLU A 58 2.12 -19.98 1.47
CA GLU A 58 0.97 -20.44 2.25
C GLU A 58 0.02 -21.29 1.38
N PRO A 59 -0.78 -22.21 1.96
CA PRO A 59 -1.70 -23.04 1.19
C PRO A 59 -2.74 -22.25 0.40
N GLU A 60 -3.22 -21.12 0.96
CA GLU A 60 -4.21 -20.25 0.32
C GLU A 60 -3.79 -18.77 0.44
N PRO A 61 -2.78 -18.32 -0.33
CA PRO A 61 -2.25 -16.96 -0.21
C PRO A 61 -3.35 -15.94 -0.46
N HIS A 62 -3.63 -15.09 0.53
CA HIS A 62 -4.71 -14.10 0.40
C HIS A 62 -4.52 -13.18 -0.81
N CYS A 63 -3.25 -12.91 -1.17
CA CYS A 63 -2.89 -12.02 -2.27
C CYS A 63 -3.30 -12.57 -3.65
N LEU A 64 -3.57 -13.87 -3.76
CA LEU A 64 -4.04 -14.50 -5.00
C LEU A 64 -5.58 -14.53 -5.11
N ARG A 65 -6.32 -14.13 -4.07
CA ARG A 65 -7.79 -14.12 -4.10
C ARG A 65 -8.33 -12.99 -4.96
N GLN A 66 -9.50 -13.21 -5.58
CA GLN A 66 -10.20 -12.20 -6.37
C GLN A 66 -10.45 -10.90 -5.58
N SER A 67 -10.76 -11.00 -4.29
CA SER A 67 -10.94 -9.85 -3.41
C SER A 67 -9.71 -8.92 -3.36
N ALA A 68 -8.50 -9.46 -3.52
CA ALA A 68 -7.30 -8.63 -3.58
C ALA A 68 -7.20 -7.86 -4.90
N ALA A 69 -7.58 -8.49 -6.02
CA ALA A 69 -7.63 -7.82 -7.33
C ALA A 69 -8.73 -6.75 -7.38
N GLU A 70 -9.87 -6.96 -6.73
CA GLU A 70 -10.93 -5.96 -6.61
C GLU A 70 -10.46 -4.74 -5.81
N ARG A 71 -9.72 -4.95 -4.72
CA ARG A 71 -9.08 -3.87 -3.96
C ARG A 71 -8.06 -3.11 -4.79
N ASP A 72 -7.28 -3.78 -5.65
CA ASP A 72 -6.38 -3.09 -6.57
C ASP A 72 -7.13 -2.16 -7.50
N GLY A 73 -8.22 -2.63 -8.11
CA GLY A 73 -9.02 -1.81 -9.02
C GLY A 73 -9.62 -0.59 -8.33
N LEU A 74 -10.12 -0.75 -7.10
CA LEU A 74 -10.63 0.37 -6.30
C LEU A 74 -9.52 1.37 -5.94
N ALA A 75 -8.37 0.87 -5.48
CA ALA A 75 -7.25 1.72 -5.11
C ALA A 75 -6.65 2.46 -6.32
N ALA A 76 -6.49 1.78 -7.45
CA ALA A 76 -6.00 2.39 -8.68
C ALA A 76 -6.92 3.53 -9.13
N ARG A 77 -8.25 3.34 -9.09
CA ARG A 77 -9.22 4.40 -9.40
C ARG A 77 -9.08 5.59 -8.47
N ASP A 78 -9.13 5.35 -7.16
CA ASP A 78 -9.07 6.41 -6.14
C ASP A 78 -7.75 7.21 -6.22
N ILE A 79 -6.62 6.52 -6.40
CA ILE A 79 -5.30 7.16 -6.53
C ILE A 79 -5.19 7.89 -7.87
N SER A 80 -5.78 7.36 -8.95
CA SER A 80 -5.78 8.04 -10.24
C SER A 80 -6.52 9.38 -10.16
N GLU A 81 -7.67 9.40 -9.49
CA GLU A 81 -8.44 10.62 -9.26
C GLU A 81 -7.65 11.63 -8.42
N LEU A 82 -7.02 11.16 -7.34
CA LEU A 82 -6.18 12.00 -6.49
C LEU A 82 -5.01 12.65 -7.25
N LEU A 83 -4.35 11.89 -8.13
CA LEU A 83 -3.17 12.34 -8.86
C LEU A 83 -3.49 13.06 -10.18
N GLY A 84 -4.75 13.02 -10.63
CA GLY A 84 -5.15 13.58 -11.91
C GLY A 84 -4.53 12.87 -13.12
N ARG A 85 -4.10 11.61 -12.95
CA ARG A 85 -3.52 10.76 -14.00
C ARG A 85 -3.84 9.29 -13.73
N PRO A 86 -3.93 8.43 -14.76
CA PRO A 86 -4.09 6.99 -14.56
C PRO A 86 -2.97 6.38 -13.71
N ILE A 87 -3.34 5.35 -12.96
CA ILE A 87 -2.47 4.40 -12.26
C ILE A 87 -2.74 3.01 -12.83
N GLU A 88 -1.80 2.52 -13.64
CA GLU A 88 -1.92 1.29 -14.40
C GLU A 88 -0.71 0.37 -14.20
N ASP A 89 -0.82 -0.90 -14.64
CA ASP A 89 0.30 -1.83 -14.62
C ASP A 89 1.50 -1.28 -15.40
N GLY A 90 2.68 -1.33 -14.80
CA GLY A 90 3.91 -0.79 -15.37
C GLY A 90 4.17 0.69 -15.07
N ASP A 91 3.23 1.42 -14.47
CA ASP A 91 3.45 2.81 -14.07
C ASP A 91 4.59 2.95 -13.07
N ARG A 92 5.37 4.02 -13.21
CA ARG A 92 6.57 4.27 -12.39
C ARG A 92 6.56 5.67 -11.79
N PHE A 93 6.89 5.75 -10.50
CA PHE A 93 7.02 7.03 -9.78
C PHE A 93 7.87 6.86 -8.52
N VAL A 94 8.20 7.97 -7.87
CA VAL A 94 8.87 8.01 -6.56
C VAL A 94 7.88 8.54 -5.54
N LEU A 95 7.84 7.90 -4.37
CA LEU A 95 7.06 8.36 -3.21
C LEU A 95 7.90 9.35 -2.40
N ASP A 96 7.99 10.58 -2.88
CA ASP A 96 8.65 11.66 -2.15
C ASP A 96 7.79 12.18 -0.98
N ALA A 97 8.36 13.05 -0.15
CA ALA A 97 7.65 13.60 1.02
C ALA A 97 6.36 14.36 0.64
N SER A 98 6.32 15.01 -0.52
CA SER A 98 5.16 15.79 -0.98
C SER A 98 4.00 14.88 -1.39
N SER A 99 4.30 13.88 -2.22
CA SER A 99 3.34 12.86 -2.65
C SER A 99 2.80 12.06 -1.47
N LEU A 100 3.66 11.63 -0.54
CA LEU A 100 3.25 10.95 0.70
C LEU A 100 2.32 11.82 1.55
N ALA A 101 2.64 13.11 1.74
CA ALA A 101 1.79 14.03 2.49
C ALA A 101 0.41 14.21 1.82
N GLY A 102 0.38 14.36 0.50
CA GLY A 102 -0.87 14.46 -0.27
C GLY A 102 -1.73 13.19 -0.18
N MET A 103 -1.11 12.03 -0.35
CA MET A 103 -1.77 10.73 -0.23
C MET A 103 -2.30 10.49 1.19
N ARG A 104 -1.53 10.81 2.22
CA ARG A 104 -1.97 10.73 3.63
C ARG A 104 -3.14 11.65 3.93
N LYS A 105 -3.12 12.89 3.41
CA LYS A 105 -4.24 13.83 3.56
C LYS A 105 -5.52 13.29 2.91
N ALA A 106 -5.42 12.76 1.69
CA ALA A 106 -6.55 12.18 0.98
C ALA A 106 -7.09 10.92 1.68
N PHE A 107 -6.19 10.06 2.17
CA PHE A 107 -6.54 8.88 2.96
C PHE A 107 -7.28 9.27 4.24
N ALA A 108 -6.76 10.22 5.02
CA ALA A 108 -7.39 10.70 6.25
C ALA A 108 -8.78 11.33 6.00
N ALA A 109 -8.96 11.99 4.85
CA ALA A 109 -10.24 12.53 4.42
C ALA A 109 -11.22 11.47 3.88
N GLY A 110 -10.80 10.20 3.78
CA GLY A 110 -11.62 9.11 3.27
C GLY A 110 -11.72 9.03 1.73
N LEU A 111 -10.98 9.88 1.01
CA LEU A 111 -11.08 9.99 -0.46
C LEU A 111 -10.48 8.78 -1.20
N THR A 112 -9.52 8.10 -0.59
CA THR A 112 -8.81 6.96 -1.20
C THR A 112 -9.02 5.64 -0.45
N ARG A 113 -10.20 5.46 0.15
CA ARG A 113 -10.47 4.34 1.07
C ARG A 113 -11.49 3.34 0.57
N GLN A 114 -11.94 3.41 -0.68
CA GLN A 114 -12.91 2.43 -1.19
C GLN A 114 -12.34 1.01 -1.12
N ALA A 115 -11.06 0.86 -1.47
CA ALA A 115 -10.32 -0.40 -1.37
C ALA A 115 -10.14 -0.90 0.08
N CYS A 116 -10.43 -0.11 1.11
CA CYS A 116 -10.31 -0.52 2.52
C CYS A 116 -11.58 -1.18 3.05
N SER A 117 -12.72 -1.10 2.35
CA SER A 117 -13.99 -1.68 2.80
C SER A 117 -13.85 -3.19 3.07
N GLY A 118 -14.27 -3.63 4.25
CA GLY A 118 -14.14 -5.02 4.71
C GLY A 118 -12.70 -5.52 4.87
N CYS A 119 -11.69 -4.64 4.91
CA CYS A 119 -10.31 -5.01 5.25
C CYS A 119 -10.18 -5.20 6.77
N GLU A 120 -9.55 -6.30 7.20
CA GLU A 120 -9.34 -6.61 8.62
C GLU A 120 -8.49 -5.55 9.34
N TRP A 121 -7.61 -4.86 8.61
CA TRP A 121 -6.71 -3.83 9.14
C TRP A 121 -7.31 -2.43 9.15
N SER A 122 -8.54 -2.23 8.65
CA SER A 122 -9.16 -0.91 8.49
C SER A 122 -9.19 -0.09 9.78
N GLY A 123 -9.56 -0.71 10.91
CA GLY A 123 -9.57 -0.03 12.22
C GLY A 123 -8.18 0.36 12.74
N LEU A 124 -7.14 -0.41 12.41
CA LEU A 124 -5.76 -0.01 12.71
C LEU A 124 -5.37 1.21 11.86
N CYS A 125 -5.67 1.17 10.57
CA CYS A 125 -5.41 2.28 9.65
C CYS A 125 -6.16 3.56 10.07
N ASP A 126 -7.38 3.44 10.62
CA ASP A 126 -8.15 4.55 11.18
C ASP A 126 -7.41 5.21 12.34
N THR A 127 -6.91 4.39 13.27
CA THR A 127 -6.16 4.86 14.44
C THR A 127 -4.88 5.59 14.01
N VAL A 128 -4.16 5.05 13.03
CA VAL A 128 -2.93 5.66 12.50
C VAL A 128 -3.24 7.00 11.80
N ALA A 129 -4.31 7.06 11.00
CA ALA A 129 -4.72 8.28 10.32
C ALA A 129 -5.18 9.36 11.32
N ALA A 130 -5.94 8.98 12.36
CA ALA A 130 -6.35 9.89 13.43
C ALA A 130 -5.15 10.41 14.26
N GLY A 131 -4.10 9.60 14.40
CA GLY A 131 -2.83 9.98 15.00
C GLY A 131 -1.91 10.80 14.09
N GLY A 132 -2.38 11.22 12.90
CA GLY A 132 -1.58 12.03 11.98
C GLY A 132 -0.40 11.28 11.36
N PHE A 133 -0.46 9.95 11.31
CA PHE A 133 0.58 9.09 10.72
C PHE A 133 1.95 9.17 11.43
N SER A 134 2.01 9.62 12.69
CA SER A 134 3.28 9.82 13.41
C SER A 134 4.11 8.55 13.58
N ASP A 135 3.44 7.40 13.69
CA ASP A 135 4.07 6.11 14.03
C ASP A 135 4.41 5.28 12.78
N THR A 136 4.18 5.82 11.58
CA THR A 136 4.41 5.09 10.34
C THR A 136 5.88 4.94 10.03
N ARG A 137 6.25 3.79 9.46
CA ARG A 137 7.65 3.43 9.20
C ARG A 137 8.22 3.97 7.88
N LEU A 138 7.40 4.67 7.09
CA LEU A 138 7.81 5.42 5.91
C LEU A 138 7.60 6.91 6.14
#